data_AF-A0A438W7V2-F1
#
_entry.id   AF-A0A438W7V2-F1
#
_cell.length_a   1.000
_cell.length_b   1.000
_cell.length_c   1.000
_cell.angle_alpha   90.00
_cell.angle_beta   90.00
_cell.angle_gamma   90.00
#
_symmetry.space_group_name_H-M   'P 1'
#
loop_
_entity.id
_entity.type
_entity.pdbx_description
1 polymer ?
#
loop_
_entity_poly.entity_id
_entity_poly.type
_entity_poly.pdbx_seq_one_letter_code
_entity_poly.pdbx_strand_id
1 'polypeptide(L)'
;SSLDKEARLRGFSVYFPNSVYPMLPLSLSQGACSLKAFEKRLALVYEIPLDDLKNARLSQGVIEVRANCTYEEINHFLSANQSSLDKDLQQSLLGFLEMALKLKKERLKKGFNFNS
;
A
#
# COMPACT_ATOMS: atom_id res chain seq x y z
N SER A 1 23.60 -13.94 -1.41
CA SER A 1 23.86 -14.03 -2.85
C SER A 1 24.55 -12.76 -3.36
N SER A 2 24.98 -12.66 -4.63
CA SER A 2 25.49 -11.40 -5.20
C SER A 2 24.42 -10.31 -5.25
N LEU A 3 23.17 -10.69 -5.53
CA LEU A 3 22.01 -9.80 -5.50
C LEU A 3 21.84 -9.16 -4.12
N ASP A 4 21.92 -9.94 -3.04
CA ASP A 4 21.72 -9.42 -1.68
C ASP A 4 22.84 -8.45 -1.26
N LYS A 5 24.08 -8.70 -1.71
CA LYS A 5 25.21 -7.80 -1.45
C LYS A 5 25.02 -6.44 -2.13
N GLU A 6 24.60 -6.44 -3.39
CA GLU A 6 24.32 -5.21 -4.14
C GLU A 6 23.12 -4.45 -3.54
N ALA A 7 22.02 -5.15 -3.21
CA ALA A 7 20.86 -4.53 -2.58
C ALA A 7 21.23 -3.90 -1.22
N ARG A 8 22.05 -4.58 -0.42
CA ARG A 8 22.58 -4.06 0.85
C ARG A 8 23.46 -2.84 0.65
N LEU A 9 24.31 -2.82 -0.38
CA LEU A 9 25.17 -1.69 -0.71
C LEU A 9 24.35 -0.45 -1.09
N ARG A 10 23.26 -0.63 -1.84
CA ARG A 10 22.34 0.47 -2.22
C ARG A 10 21.48 0.95 -1.04
N GLY A 11 21.01 0.04 -0.20
CA GLY A 11 20.20 0.33 0.99
C GLY A 11 18.75 0.72 0.70
N PHE A 12 18.51 1.61 -0.27
CA PHE A 12 17.18 2.07 -0.68
C PHE A 12 17.16 2.46 -2.16
N SER A 13 15.95 2.59 -2.72
CA SER A 13 15.75 3.14 -4.06
C SER A 13 15.78 4.67 -3.99
N VAL A 14 16.53 5.32 -4.88
CA VAL A 14 16.62 6.78 -4.97
C VAL A 14 15.70 7.29 -6.07
N TYR A 15 14.84 8.25 -5.74
CA TYR A 15 13.89 8.87 -6.66
C TYR A 15 14.34 10.29 -6.98
N PHE A 16 14.60 10.56 -8.26
CA PHE A 16 14.83 11.89 -8.81
C PHE A 16 13.62 12.31 -9.64
N PRO A 17 13.45 13.62 -9.95
CA PRO A 17 12.30 14.09 -10.74
C PRO A 17 12.08 13.32 -12.05
N ASN A 18 13.16 12.92 -12.73
CA ASN A 18 13.09 12.27 -14.06
C ASN A 18 13.67 10.84 -14.08
N SER A 19 14.10 10.29 -12.94
CA SER A 19 14.73 8.95 -12.93
C SER A 19 14.62 8.27 -11.57
N VAL A 20 14.68 6.94 -11.59
CA VAL A 20 14.71 6.12 -10.39
C VAL A 20 15.93 5.21 -10.45
N TYR A 21 16.70 5.18 -9.37
CA TYR A 21 17.80 4.24 -9.17
C TYR A 21 17.35 3.20 -8.15
N PRO A 22 16.87 2.02 -8.60
CA PRO A 22 16.22 1.07 -7.72
C PRO A 22 17.25 0.28 -6.90
N MET A 23 16.86 -0.10 -5.68
CA MET A 23 17.64 -1.01 -4.82
C MET A 23 17.76 -2.42 -5.43
N LEU A 24 16.69 -2.88 -6.08
CA LEU A 24 16.60 -4.20 -6.71
C LEU A 24 16.50 -4.06 -8.24
N PRO A 25 16.94 -5.08 -9.01
CA PRO A 25 16.70 -5.13 -10.45
C PRO A 25 15.22 -4.92 -10.79
N LEU A 26 14.95 -4.27 -11.92
CA LEU A 26 13.59 -3.95 -12.37
C LEU A 26 12.71 -5.21 -12.53
N SER A 27 13.30 -6.33 -12.94
CA SER A 27 12.63 -7.63 -13.04
C SER A 27 12.06 -8.12 -11.70
N LEU A 28 12.66 -7.71 -10.58
CA LEU A 28 12.16 -8.01 -9.24
C LEU A 28 11.26 -6.89 -8.72
N SER A 29 11.74 -5.64 -8.70
CA SER A 29 11.02 -4.53 -8.08
C SER A 29 9.72 -4.15 -8.81
N GLN A 30 9.75 -4.07 -10.14
CA GLN A 30 8.59 -3.73 -10.97
C GLN A 30 7.94 -4.98 -11.60
N GLY A 31 8.64 -6.11 -11.57
CA GLY A 31 8.15 -7.41 -12.02
C GLY A 31 7.67 -8.27 -10.86
N ALA A 32 8.45 -9.29 -10.50
CA ALA A 32 8.03 -10.41 -9.65
C ALA A 32 7.48 -10.00 -8.27
N CYS A 33 8.02 -8.93 -7.66
CA CYS A 33 7.59 -8.45 -6.34
C CYS A 33 6.48 -7.40 -6.41
N SER A 34 6.16 -6.88 -7.59
CA SER A 34 5.12 -5.85 -7.75
C SER A 34 3.73 -6.46 -7.65
N LEU A 35 2.87 -5.88 -6.81
CA LEU A 35 1.49 -6.33 -6.60
C LEU A 35 0.55 -5.79 -7.69
N LYS A 36 0.73 -6.33 -8.90
CA LYS A 36 -0.09 -6.00 -10.08
C LYS A 36 -1.49 -6.60 -9.95
N ALA A 37 -2.49 -5.85 -10.38
CA ALA A 37 -3.88 -6.28 -10.39
C ALA A 37 -4.07 -7.52 -11.28
N PHE A 38 -4.97 -8.41 -10.86
CA PHE A 38 -5.34 -9.64 -11.58
C PHE A 38 -4.20 -10.63 -11.81
N GLU A 39 -3.08 -10.47 -11.08
CA GLU A 39 -1.97 -11.41 -11.08
C GLU A 39 -1.79 -12.03 -9.70
N LYS A 40 -1.59 -13.36 -9.66
CA LYS A 40 -1.22 -14.06 -8.42
C LYS A 40 0.21 -13.69 -8.01
N ARG A 41 0.37 -13.22 -6.77
CA ARG A 41 1.64 -12.78 -6.21
C ARG A 41 1.88 -13.37 -4.83
N LEU A 42 3.14 -13.70 -4.55
CA LEU A 42 3.58 -14.04 -3.21
C LEU A 42 3.61 -12.78 -2.35
N ALA A 43 3.07 -12.86 -1.15
CA ALA A 43 3.05 -11.75 -0.20
C ALA A 43 3.28 -12.25 1.24
N LEU A 44 3.90 -11.40 2.04
CA LEU A 44 3.72 -11.43 3.49
C LEU A 44 2.46 -10.65 3.81
N VAL A 45 1.47 -11.31 4.39
CA VAL A 45 0.16 -10.74 4.70
C VAL A 45 0.11 -10.46 6.19
N TYR A 46 -0.18 -9.22 6.55
CA TYR A 46 -0.42 -8.84 7.94
C TYR A 46 -1.90 -8.51 8.14
N GLU A 47 -2.62 -9.40 8.79
CA GLU A 47 -4.04 -9.23 9.12
C GLU A 47 -4.13 -8.55 10.48
N ILE A 48 -4.69 -7.32 10.52
CA ILE A 48 -4.77 -6.52 11.74
C ILE A 48 -6.25 -6.20 12.02
N PRO A 49 -6.87 -6.83 13.03
CA PRO A 49 -8.21 -6.46 13.48
C PRO A 49 -8.15 -5.07 14.14
N LEU A 50 -8.89 -4.10 13.59
CA LEU A 50 -8.82 -2.72 14.08
C LEU A 50 -9.43 -2.54 15.48
N ASP A 51 -10.37 -3.40 15.87
CA ASP A 51 -11.00 -3.40 17.20
C ASP A 51 -10.27 -4.30 18.21
N ASP A 52 -9.37 -5.18 17.76
CA ASP A 52 -8.59 -6.06 18.62
C ASP A 52 -7.18 -6.32 18.05
N LEU A 53 -6.29 -5.38 18.31
CA LEU A 53 -4.90 -5.43 17.85
C LEU A 53 -4.12 -6.64 18.37
N LYS A 54 -4.55 -7.29 19.46
CA LYS A 54 -3.87 -8.48 20.02
C LYS A 54 -4.02 -9.69 19.12
N ASN A 55 -5.04 -9.71 18.27
CA ASN A 55 -5.30 -10.78 17.32
C ASN A 55 -4.68 -10.56 15.95
N ALA A 56 -3.71 -9.64 15.83
CA ALA A 56 -2.97 -9.45 14.59
C ALA A 56 -2.15 -10.70 14.23
N ARG A 57 -2.11 -11.05 12.94
CA ARG A 57 -1.47 -12.28 12.44
C ARG A 57 -0.63 -12.01 11.21
N LEU A 58 0.62 -12.46 11.24
CA LEU A 58 1.52 -12.45 10.09
C LEU A 58 1.54 -13.84 9.43
N SER A 59 1.28 -13.88 8.13
CA SER A 59 1.28 -15.11 7.34
C SER A 59 1.99 -14.90 5.99
N GLN A 60 2.39 -16.00 5.37
CA GLN A 60 2.81 -16.02 3.97
C GLN A 60 1.64 -16.51 3.12
N GLY A 61 1.39 -15.86 1.98
CA GLY A 61 0.25 -16.20 1.14
C GLY A 61 0.46 -15.89 -0.33
N VAL A 62 -0.45 -16.42 -1.14
CA VAL A 62 -0.64 -16.02 -2.54
C VAL A 62 -1.86 -15.11 -2.58
N ILE A 63 -1.68 -13.87 -3.05
CA ILE A 63 -2.75 -12.88 -3.18
C ILE A 63 -2.97 -12.55 -4.65
N GLU A 64 -4.15 -12.04 -4.96
CA GLU A 64 -4.48 -11.44 -6.25
C GLU A 64 -5.10 -10.06 -5.98
N VAL A 65 -4.46 -9.00 -6.46
CA VAL A 65 -4.94 -7.63 -6.22
C VAL A 65 -6.12 -7.35 -7.15
N ARG A 66 -7.23 -6.84 -6.59
CA ARG A 66 -8.44 -6.54 -7.38
C ARG A 66 -8.29 -5.31 -8.29
N ALA A 67 -7.51 -4.31 -7.88
CA ALA A 67 -7.29 -3.10 -8.65
C ALA A 67 -6.00 -2.39 -8.21
N ASN A 68 -5.29 -1.78 -9.16
CA ASN A 68 -4.28 -0.76 -8.88
C ASN A 68 -4.94 0.61 -9.12
N CYS A 69 -5.19 1.37 -8.07
CA CYS A 69 -5.86 2.68 -8.16
C CYS A 69 -4.87 3.82 -8.00
N THR A 70 -5.10 4.93 -8.69
CA THR A 70 -4.36 6.18 -8.50
C THR A 70 -5.00 7.07 -7.42
N TYR A 71 -4.23 8.03 -6.88
CA TYR A 71 -4.80 9.00 -5.93
C TYR A 71 -5.90 9.84 -6.58
N GLU A 72 -5.77 10.19 -7.86
CA GLU A 72 -6.75 10.95 -8.61
C GLU A 72 -8.08 10.19 -8.73
N GLU A 73 -8.03 8.90 -9.04
CA GLU A 73 -9.22 8.04 -9.13
C GLU A 73 -9.95 7.95 -7.78
N ILE A 74 -9.20 7.74 -6.69
CA ILE A 74 -9.76 7.67 -5.35
C ILE A 74 -10.32 9.02 -4.92
N ASN A 75 -9.61 10.12 -5.18
CA ASN A 75 -10.09 11.47 -4.84
C ASN A 75 -11.36 11.84 -5.61
N HIS A 76 -11.43 11.50 -6.90
CA HIS A 76 -12.63 11.70 -7.71
C HIS A 76 -13.81 10.90 -7.15
N PHE A 77 -13.60 9.62 -6.81
CA PHE A 77 -14.61 8.79 -6.16
C PHE A 77 -15.12 9.42 -4.87
N LEU A 78 -14.21 9.82 -3.96
CA LEU A 78 -14.59 10.37 -2.65
C LEU A 78 -15.28 11.74 -2.72
N SER A 79 -15.02 12.54 -3.76
CA SER A 79 -15.57 13.88 -3.91
C SER A 79 -16.87 13.94 -4.72
N ALA A 80 -16.94 13.19 -5.83
CA ALA A 80 -18.06 13.23 -6.76
C ALA A 80 -19.02 12.03 -6.62
N ASN A 81 -18.68 11.05 -5.77
CA ASN A 81 -19.40 9.77 -5.64
C ASN A 81 -19.59 9.05 -6.99
N GLN A 82 -18.67 9.29 -7.92
CA GLN A 82 -18.66 8.73 -9.26
C GLN A 82 -17.34 8.03 -9.48
N SER A 83 -17.40 6.75 -9.83
CA SER A 83 -16.22 5.93 -10.05
C SER A 83 -16.54 4.71 -10.90
N SER A 84 -15.55 4.28 -11.69
CA SER A 84 -15.56 2.99 -12.39
C SER A 84 -15.13 1.83 -11.49
N LEU A 85 -14.77 2.10 -10.22
CA LEU A 85 -14.38 1.08 -9.26
C LEU A 85 -15.55 0.14 -8.94
N ASP A 86 -15.22 -1.12 -8.71
CA ASP A 86 -16.18 -2.13 -8.27
C ASP A 86 -16.87 -1.76 -6.95
N LYS A 87 -18.13 -2.18 -6.77
CA LYS A 87 -18.95 -1.80 -5.60
C LYS A 87 -18.36 -2.32 -4.28
N ASP A 88 -17.79 -3.52 -4.26
CA ASP A 88 -17.16 -4.05 -3.03
C ASP A 88 -15.96 -3.20 -2.63
N LEU A 89 -15.18 -2.75 -3.63
CA LEU A 89 -14.03 -1.91 -3.42
C LEU A 89 -14.44 -0.52 -2.91
N GLN A 90 -15.49 0.07 -3.49
CA GLN A 90 -16.07 1.33 -3.01
C GLN A 90 -16.50 1.21 -1.53
N GLN A 91 -17.24 0.16 -1.19
CA GLN A 91 -17.70 -0.07 0.19
C GLN A 91 -16.54 -0.26 1.16
N SER A 92 -15.52 -1.02 0.75
CA SER A 92 -14.30 -1.23 1.56
C SER A 92 -13.54 0.08 1.79
N LEU A 93 -13.37 0.89 0.74
CA LEU A 93 -12.68 2.18 0.82
C LEU A 93 -13.39 3.15 1.78
N LEU A 94 -14.72 3.24 1.73
CA LEU A 94 -15.50 4.09 2.63
C LEU A 94 -15.35 3.64 4.10
N GLY A 95 -15.43 2.34 4.36
CA GLY A 95 -15.22 1.79 5.71
C GLY A 95 -13.80 2.06 6.24
N PHE A 96 -12.77 1.88 5.39
CA PHE A 96 -11.40 2.20 5.78
C PHE A 96 -11.17 3.69 5.99
N LEU A 97 -11.79 4.57 5.19
CA LEU A 97 -11.65 6.02 5.32
C LEU A 97 -12.16 6.51 6.68
N GLU A 98 -13.34 6.04 7.10
CA GLU A 98 -13.90 6.37 8.42
C GLU A 98 -12.92 6.02 9.55
N MET A 99 -12.40 4.78 9.52
CA MET A 99 -11.45 4.30 10.50
C MET A 99 -10.12 5.07 10.46
N ALA A 100 -9.60 5.36 9.26
CA ALA A 100 -8.36 6.11 9.09
C ALA A 100 -8.48 7.53 9.66
N LEU A 101 -9.60 8.22 9.46
CA LEU A 101 -9.87 9.55 10.01
C LEU A 101 -9.94 9.53 11.54
N LYS A 102 -10.60 8.52 12.13
CA LYS A 102 -10.64 8.31 13.58
C LYS A 102 -9.24 8.07 14.15
N LEU A 103 -8.47 7.16 13.56
CA LEU A 103 -7.10 6.86 13.99
C LEU A 103 -6.18 8.07 13.86
N LYS A 104 -6.32 8.86 12.79
CA LYS A 104 -5.59 10.13 12.60
C LYS A 104 -5.92 11.11 13.73
N LYS A 105 -7.20 11.29 14.05
CA LYS A 105 -7.64 12.19 15.15
C LYS A 105 -7.03 11.76 16.49
N GLU A 106 -7.05 10.47 16.81
CA GLU A 106 -6.46 9.95 18.05
C GLU A 106 -4.94 10.11 18.09
N ARG A 107 -4.24 9.81 16.97
CA ARG A 107 -2.79 10.00 16.87
C ARG A 107 -2.39 11.46 17.12
N LEU A 108 -3.13 12.42 16.55
CA LEU A 108 -2.83 13.85 16.66
C LEU A 108 -3.06 14.43 18.07
N LYS A 109 -3.82 13.75 18.95
CA LYS A 109 -3.89 14.14 20.37
C LYS A 109 -2.55 14.01 21.09
N LYS A 110 -1.65 13.16 20.58
CA LYS A 110 -0.36 12.81 21.22
C LYS A 110 0.86 13.04 20.33
N GLY A 111 0.66 13.44 19.07
CA GLY A 111 1.73 13.48 18.06
C GLY A 111 1.61 14.69 17.13
N PHE A 112 2.71 14.99 16.45
CA PHE A 112 2.81 16.15 15.57
C PHE A 112 2.19 15.90 14.19
N ASN A 113 1.75 16.99 13.58
CA ASN A 113 1.44 17.07 12.16
C ASN A 113 2.52 17.92 11.49
N PHE A 114 3.21 17.37 10.49
CA PHE A 114 4.29 18.06 9.78
C PHE A 114 3.81 18.72 8.47
N ASN A 115 2.52 18.63 8.15
CA ASN A 115 1.92 19.23 6.95
C ASN A 115 1.29 20.61 7.23
N SER A 116 1.88 21.38 8.17
CA SER A 116 1.52 22.78 8.43
C SER A 116 2.20 23.72 7.47
#